data_AF-A0A2X2K000-F1
#
_entry.id   AF-A0A2X2K000-F1
#
_cell.length_a   1.000
_cell.length_b   1.000
_cell.length_c   1.000
_cell.angle_alpha   90.00
_cell.angle_beta   90.00
_cell.angle_gamma   90.00
#
_symmetry.space_group_name_H-M   'P 1'
#
loop_
_entity.id
_entity.type
_entity.pdbx_description
1 polymer ?
#
loop_
_entity_poly.entity_id
_entity_poly.type
_entity_poly.pdbx_seq_one_letter_code
_entity_poly.pdbx_strand_id
1 'polypeptide(L)' 'MKKSKRLEIVSTIVKKHKIYKKEQIISYIEEYFGVRYSATTIAKT' A
#
# COMPACT_ATOMS: atom_id res chain seq x y z
N MET A 1 -3.28 7.00 -10.42
CA MET A 1 -1.83 7.06 -10.09
C MET A 1 -1.06 6.03 -10.94
N LYS A 2 0.13 6.33 -11.46
CA LYS A 2 0.96 5.37 -12.22
C LYS A 2 1.36 4.18 -11.33
N LYS A 3 1.35 2.96 -11.90
CA LYS A 3 1.61 1.69 -11.18
C LYS A 3 2.93 1.71 -10.38
N SER A 4 4.00 2.29 -10.94
CA SER A 4 5.31 2.36 -10.28
C SER A 4 5.30 3.13 -8.97
N LYS A 5 4.58 4.26 -8.91
CA LYS A 5 4.51 5.09 -7.70
C LYS A 5 3.76 4.37 -6.57
N ARG A 6 2.78 3.52 -6.91
CA ARG A 6 2.05 2.70 -5.93
C ARG A 6 2.95 1.63 -5.33
N LEU A 7 3.74 0.97 -6.17
CA LEU A 7 4.76 -0.01 -5.79
C LEU A 7 5.75 0.57 -4.78
N GLU A 8 6.23 1.76 -5.06
CA GLU A 8 7.21 2.47 -4.22
C GLU A 8 6.64 2.80 -2.84
N ILE A 9 5.39 3.28 -2.79
CA ILE A 9 4.67 3.55 -1.53
C ILE A 9 4.49 2.27 -0.73
N VAL A 10 3.96 1.20 -1.35
CA VAL A 10 3.75 -0.09 -0.67
C VAL A 10 5.07 -0.64 -0.15
N SER A 11 6.13 -0.62 -0.95
CA SER A 11 7.47 -1.09 -0.55
C SER A 11 8.03 -0.27 0.62
N THR A 12 7.83 1.04 0.61
CA THR A 12 8.26 1.94 1.70
C THR A 12 7.52 1.64 2.98
N ILE A 13 6.20 1.43 2.93
CA ILE A 13 5.38 1.09 4.10
C ILE A 13 5.82 -0.26 4.70
N VAL A 14 5.98 -1.28 3.86
CA VAL A 14 6.43 -2.61 4.29
C VAL A 14 7.82 -2.52 4.95
N LYS A 15 8.76 -1.76 4.37
CA LYS A 15 10.12 -1.62 4.90
C LYS A 15 10.19 -0.76 6.17
N LYS A 16 9.54 0.41 6.20
CA LYS A 16 9.59 1.33 7.35
C LYS A 16 8.77 0.86 8.53
N HIS A 17 7.54 0.39 8.28
CA HIS A 17 6.60 0.05 9.34
C HIS A 17 6.56 -1.45 9.66
N LYS A 18 7.31 -2.28 8.92
CA LYS A 18 7.29 -3.76 9.06
C LYS A 18 5.86 -4.33 8.99
N ILE A 19 5.02 -3.69 8.19
CA ILE A 19 3.63 -4.11 7.97
C ILE A 19 3.61 -5.05 6.77
N TYR A 20 3.30 -6.31 7.02
CA TYR A 20 3.21 -7.35 5.98
C TYR A 20 1.77 -7.78 5.69
N LYS A 21 0.81 -7.37 6.53
CA LYS A 21 -0.61 -7.67 6.32
C LYS A 21 -1.20 -6.70 5.30
N LYS A 22 -1.87 -7.27 4.28
CA LYS A 22 -2.50 -6.51 3.19
C LYS A 22 -3.50 -5.48 3.71
N GLU A 23 -4.34 -5.86 4.67
CA GLU A 23 -5.34 -4.97 5.27
C GLU A 23 -4.70 -3.77 5.95
N GLN A 24 -3.63 -3.98 6.71
CA GLN A 24 -2.91 -2.90 7.37
C GLN A 24 -2.24 -1.95 6.35
N ILE A 25 -1.71 -2.47 5.24
CA ILE A 25 -1.17 -1.62 4.16
C ILE A 25 -2.28 -0.79 3.53
N ILE A 26 -3.46 -1.39 3.28
CA ILE A 26 -4.61 -0.68 2.70
C ILE A 26 -5.09 0.41 3.65
N SER A 27 -5.32 0.09 4.93
CA SER A 27 -5.72 1.06 5.95
C SER A 27 -4.69 2.17 6.11
N TYR A 28 -3.40 1.85 6.11
CA TYR A 28 -2.34 2.85 6.20
C TYR A 28 -2.35 3.81 5.01
N ILE A 29 -2.52 3.29 3.79
CA ILE A 29 -2.57 4.14 2.59
C ILE A 29 -3.86 4.96 2.57
N GLU A 30 -4.98 4.39 2.98
CA GLU A 30 -6.26 5.08 3.08
C GLU A 30 -6.17 6.24 4.09
N GLU A 31 -5.56 6.01 5.25
CA GLU A 31 -5.39 7.01 6.31
C GLU A 31 -4.38 8.11 5.94
N TYR A 32 -3.20 7.75 5.41
CA TYR A 32 -2.13 8.71 5.13
C TYR A 32 -2.25 9.41 3.77
N PHE A 33 -2.74 8.71 2.75
CA PHE A 33 -2.81 9.23 1.38
C PHE A 33 -4.23 9.56 0.94
N GLY A 34 -5.26 9.17 1.70
CA GLY A 34 -6.65 9.35 1.30
C GLY A 34 -7.04 8.49 0.09
N VAL A 35 -6.23 7.49 -0.26
CA VAL A 35 -6.43 6.64 -1.44
C VAL A 35 -6.72 5.22 -1.01
N ARG A 36 -7.92 4.74 -1.32
CA ARG A 36 -8.31 3.35 -1.07
C ARG A 36 -7.86 2.45 -2.21
N TYR A 37 -6.97 1.51 -1.92
CA TYR A 37 -6.61 0.45 -2.86
C TYR A 37 -7.35 -0.85 -2.52
N SER A 38 -7.91 -1.51 -3.54
CA SER A 38 -8.48 -2.85 -3.34
C SER A 38 -7.38 -3.86 -3.00
N ALA A 39 -7.72 -4.88 -2.21
CA ALA A 39 -6.78 -5.94 -1.85
C ALA A 39 -6.18 -6.67 -3.07
N THR A 40 -6.95 -6.80 -4.15
CA THR A 40 -6.50 -7.33 -5.45
C THR A 40 -5.45 -6.44 -6.12
N THR A 41 -5.50 -5.13 -5.86
CA THR A 41 -4.58 -4.13 -6.41
C THR A 41 -3.23 -4.13 -5.70
N ILE A 42 -3.22 -4.41 -4.39
CA ILE A 42 -2.00 -4.61 -3.61
C ILE A 42 -1.40 -6.00 -3.90
N ALA A 43 -2.21 -7.04 -4.05
CA ALA A 43 -1.74 -8.42 -4.25
C ALA A 43 -1.09 -8.70 -5.62
N LYS A 44 -1.39 -7.90 -6.65
CA LYS A 44 -0.87 -8.09 -8.02
C LYS A 44 0.49 -7.42 -8.27
N THR A 45 1.20 -7.13 -7.19
CA THR A 45 2.33 -6.22 -7.16
C THR A 45 3.62 -6.95 -6.84
#